data_AF-A0A8T5Q062-F1
#
_entry.id   AF-A0A8T5Q062-F1
#
_cell.length_a   1.000
_cell.length_b   1.000
_cell.length_c   1.000
_cell.angle_alpha   90.00
_cell.angle_beta   90.00
_cell.angle_gamma   90.00
#
_symmetry.space_group_name_H-M   'P 1'
#
loop_
_entity.id
_entity.type
_entity.pdbx_description
1 polymer ?
#
loop_
_entity_poly.entity_id
_entity_poly.type
_entity_poly.pdbx_seq_one_letter_code
_entity_poly.pdbx_strand_id
1 'polypeptide(L)'
;MSRKNKKSHAKEDTLKKDSGSKENKEKQEPKKEPVKSIFAGERVLTENSDEARELYNQSRYGTLLDDGKVQLSLLEALYLLEKERLIILSGKNRLLNFETFLKKAKKLEPNFWIRYCVFKDMRNRGYIIKTALKFGADFRVYDRGVKPGEDHAKWIVYPVHEASTLTWYEFSAKNRVAHSTRKKLLLGIVDEESDCTYYEIRWTRP
;
A
#
# COMPACT_ATOMS: atom_id res chain seq x y z
N MET A 1 -3.32 -13.93 79.45
CA MET A 1 -4.62 -13.74 80.14
C MET A 1 -5.58 -12.96 79.24
N SER A 2 -6.82 -13.44 79.13
CA SER A 2 -8.11 -12.84 78.68
C SER A 2 -8.13 -11.75 77.59
N ARG A 3 -8.72 -12.00 76.41
CA ARG A 3 -10.17 -12.01 76.03
C ARG A 3 -10.88 -10.65 76.04
N LYS A 4 -11.36 -10.23 74.85
CA LYS A 4 -12.65 -9.57 74.48
C LYS A 4 -12.51 -9.21 72.97
N ASN A 5 -13.12 -9.83 71.97
CA ASN A 5 -14.50 -10.26 71.63
C ASN A 5 -15.46 -9.11 71.23
N LYS A 6 -15.80 -9.12 69.93
CA LYS A 6 -17.16 -9.08 69.32
C LYS A 6 -17.77 -7.78 68.72
N LYS A 7 -18.31 -7.99 67.49
CA LYS A 7 -19.40 -7.35 66.70
C LYS A 7 -18.95 -6.39 65.58
N SER A 8 -19.11 -6.63 64.26
CA SER A 8 -20.29 -6.94 63.36
C SER A 8 -21.39 -5.88 63.48
N HIS A 9 -21.98 -5.20 62.48
CA HIS A 9 -22.24 -5.28 61.01
C HIS A 9 -22.46 -3.81 60.54
N ALA A 10 -22.34 -3.35 59.28
CA ALA A 10 -23.01 -3.69 58.01
C ALA A 10 -22.25 -2.95 56.86
N LYS A 11 -21.87 -3.55 55.72
CA LYS A 11 -22.62 -3.85 54.47
C LYS A 11 -23.26 -2.64 53.76
N GLU A 12 -22.63 -2.21 52.66
CA GLU A 12 -23.17 -1.98 51.29
C GLU A 12 -21.96 -1.60 50.40
N ASP A 13 -21.37 -2.52 49.62
CA ASP A 13 -21.70 -2.84 48.21
C ASP A 13 -21.96 -1.56 47.39
N THR A 14 -21.11 -1.12 46.45
CA THR A 14 -20.97 -1.77 45.14
C THR A 14 -19.85 -1.17 44.26
N LEU A 15 -19.18 -2.05 43.52
CA LEU A 15 -18.74 -1.95 42.10
C LEU A 15 -17.50 -1.13 41.68
N LYS A 16 -16.38 -1.86 41.59
CA LYS A 16 -15.50 -2.09 40.42
C LYS A 16 -15.42 -1.01 39.33
N LYS A 17 -14.18 -0.59 39.02
CA LYS A 17 -13.64 -0.71 37.65
C LYS A 17 -12.12 -0.80 37.65
N ASP A 18 -11.65 -2.00 37.32
CA ASP A 18 -10.34 -2.21 36.71
C ASP A 18 -10.21 -1.31 35.47
N SER A 19 -9.14 -0.56 35.40
CA SER A 19 -8.58 -0.14 34.12
C SER A 19 -7.07 -0.06 34.26
N GLY A 20 -6.43 -1.23 34.15
CA GLY A 20 -5.04 -1.31 33.75
C GLY A 20 -4.88 -0.63 32.40
N SER A 21 -4.22 0.53 32.40
CA SER A 21 -3.73 1.20 31.21
C SER A 21 -2.61 0.35 30.62
N LYS A 22 -3.02 -0.59 29.75
CA LYS A 22 -2.12 -1.26 28.81
C LYS A 22 -1.48 -0.19 27.93
N GLU A 23 -0.22 0.10 28.20
CA GLU A 23 0.67 0.82 27.29
C GLU A 23 0.65 0.11 25.93
N ASN A 24 0.03 0.75 24.94
CA ASN A 24 0.16 0.35 23.54
C ASN A 24 1.60 0.58 23.12
N LYS A 25 2.41 -0.48 23.20
CA LYS A 25 3.69 -0.57 22.51
C LYS A 25 3.43 -0.56 21.00
N GLU A 26 3.44 0.63 20.40
CA GLU A 26 3.72 0.76 18.98
C GLU A 26 5.07 0.09 18.71
N LYS A 27 5.02 -1.06 18.05
CA LYS A 27 6.21 -1.78 17.58
C LYS A 27 6.88 -0.88 16.55
N GLN A 28 7.93 -0.16 16.96
CA GLN A 28 8.86 0.47 16.05
C GLN A 28 9.57 -0.64 15.26
N GLU A 29 9.26 -0.76 13.97
CA GLU A 29 10.03 -1.61 13.06
C GLU A 29 11.49 -1.10 13.04
N PRO A 30 12.50 -2.00 13.06
CA PRO A 30 13.90 -1.58 13.07
C PRO A 30 14.18 -0.75 11.80
N LYS A 31 14.87 0.40 11.94
CA LYS A 31 15.31 1.23 10.82
C LYS A 31 16.30 0.43 9.96
N LYS A 32 15.78 -0.25 8.93
CA LYS A 32 16.58 -0.93 7.91
C LYS A 32 17.35 0.10 7.10
N GLU A 33 18.59 -0.19 6.76
CA GLU A 33 19.39 0.70 5.91
C GLU A 33 18.72 0.89 4.54
N PRO A 34 18.81 2.10 3.95
CA PRO A 34 18.21 2.37 2.66
C PRO A 34 18.94 1.62 1.55
N VAL A 35 18.19 0.91 0.71
CA VAL A 35 18.72 0.12 -0.40
C VAL A 35 19.15 1.05 -1.53
N LYS A 36 20.36 0.90 -2.06
CA LYS A 36 20.82 1.65 -3.22
C LYS A 36 20.23 1.07 -4.50
N SER A 37 19.95 1.95 -5.46
CA SER A 37 19.34 1.56 -6.72
C SER A 37 19.72 2.51 -7.85
N ILE A 38 19.57 2.02 -9.09
CA ILE A 38 19.87 2.74 -10.31
C ILE A 38 18.58 2.93 -11.11
N PHE A 39 18.33 4.17 -11.53
CA PHE A 39 17.26 4.51 -12.46
C PHE A 39 17.62 4.09 -13.88
N ALA A 40 16.89 3.10 -14.40
CA ALA A 40 17.08 2.49 -15.71
C ALA A 40 15.89 2.80 -16.65
N GLY A 41 15.51 4.09 -16.74
CA GLY A 41 14.42 4.54 -17.61
C GLY A 41 13.04 4.21 -17.01
N GLU A 42 12.39 3.15 -17.47
CA GLU A 42 11.04 2.78 -17.02
C GLU A 42 11.03 1.97 -15.71
N ARG A 43 12.21 1.60 -15.21
CA ARG A 43 12.37 0.74 -14.04
C ARG A 43 13.49 1.24 -13.15
N VAL A 44 13.45 0.81 -11.89
CA VAL A 44 14.52 1.05 -10.93
C VAL A 44 15.09 -0.29 -10.49
N LEU A 45 16.40 -0.45 -10.65
CA LEU A 45 17.10 -1.68 -10.30
C LEU A 45 17.84 -1.49 -8.99
N THR A 46 17.54 -2.29 -7.99
CA THR A 46 18.26 -2.29 -6.71
C THR A 46 19.66 -2.89 -6.85
N GLU A 47 20.50 -2.61 -5.86
CA GLU A 47 21.73 -3.37 -5.67
C GLU A 47 21.44 -4.82 -5.28
N ASN A 48 22.47 -5.67 -5.37
CA ASN A 48 22.35 -7.06 -4.96
C ASN A 48 22.70 -7.18 -3.47
N SER A 49 21.70 -7.00 -2.61
CA SER A 49 21.85 -7.13 -1.14
C SER A 49 20.68 -7.90 -0.52
N ASP A 50 20.85 -8.34 0.73
CA ASP A 50 19.78 -9.03 1.45
C ASP A 50 18.61 -8.08 1.74
N GLU A 51 18.89 -6.81 2.06
CA GLU A 51 17.88 -5.76 2.27
C GLU A 51 17.06 -5.53 0.99
N ALA A 52 17.71 -5.56 -0.18
CA ALA A 52 17.02 -5.46 -1.46
C ALA A 52 16.07 -6.64 -1.67
N ARG A 53 16.51 -7.87 -1.38
CA ARG A 53 15.67 -9.09 -1.48
C ARG A 53 14.52 -9.08 -0.48
N GLU A 54 14.73 -8.51 0.70
CA GLU A 54 13.67 -8.35 1.70
C GLU A 54 12.53 -7.45 1.22
N LEU A 55 12.80 -6.44 0.38
CA LEU A 55 11.73 -5.63 -0.25
C LEU A 55 10.74 -6.52 -1.01
N TYR A 56 11.23 -7.55 -1.70
CA TYR A 56 10.39 -8.54 -2.38
C TYR A 56 9.83 -9.58 -1.41
N ASN A 57 10.63 -10.15 -0.52
CA ASN A 57 10.21 -11.28 0.31
C ASN A 57 9.16 -10.91 1.37
N GLN A 58 9.34 -9.78 2.06
CA GLN A 58 8.46 -9.36 3.14
C GLN A 58 7.32 -8.49 2.61
N SER A 59 7.66 -7.43 1.86
CA SER A 59 6.70 -6.41 1.45
C SER A 59 6.18 -6.58 0.02
N ARG A 60 6.67 -7.59 -0.72
CA ARG A 60 6.28 -7.89 -2.10
C ARG A 60 6.39 -6.65 -2.99
N TYR A 61 7.48 -5.89 -2.90
CA TYR A 61 7.81 -4.84 -3.86
C TYR A 61 8.59 -5.42 -5.04
N GLY A 62 8.31 -4.92 -6.24
CA GLY A 62 9.02 -5.28 -7.46
C GLY A 62 8.88 -6.74 -7.88
N THR A 63 9.85 -7.17 -8.67
CA THR A 63 10.09 -8.54 -9.13
C THR A 63 11.55 -8.88 -8.86
N LEU A 64 11.82 -10.04 -8.26
CA LEU A 64 13.18 -10.54 -8.05
C LEU A 64 13.74 -11.04 -9.39
N LEU A 65 14.97 -10.62 -9.72
CA LEU A 65 15.71 -11.06 -10.89
C LEU A 65 16.69 -12.17 -10.51
N ASP A 66 17.14 -12.94 -11.51
CA ASP A 66 18.05 -14.07 -11.33
C ASP A 66 19.43 -13.64 -10.78
N ASP A 67 19.84 -12.40 -11.02
CA ASP A 67 21.10 -11.83 -10.51
C ASP A 67 21.00 -11.35 -9.05
N GLY A 68 19.87 -11.62 -8.38
CA GLY A 68 19.62 -11.28 -6.99
C GLY A 68 19.15 -9.85 -6.75
N LYS A 69 19.04 -9.02 -7.81
CA LYS A 69 18.47 -7.67 -7.71
C LYS A 69 16.95 -7.71 -7.76
N VAL A 70 16.33 -6.70 -7.16
CA VAL A 70 14.89 -6.44 -7.29
C VAL A 70 14.66 -5.32 -8.30
N GLN A 71 13.82 -5.61 -9.30
CA GLN A 71 13.33 -4.65 -10.27
C GLN A 71 12.03 -4.02 -9.76
N LEU A 72 12.07 -2.73 -9.47
CA LEU A 72 10.95 -1.93 -9.00
C LEU A 72 10.28 -1.18 -10.17
N SER A 73 8.96 -1.06 -10.10
CA SER A 73 8.23 -0.08 -10.92
C SER A 73 8.50 1.35 -10.44
N LEU A 74 8.21 2.35 -11.28
CA LEU A 74 8.36 3.76 -10.92
C LEU A 74 7.51 4.14 -9.70
N LEU A 75 6.30 3.58 -9.59
CA LEU A 75 5.40 3.79 -8.44
C LEU A 75 5.98 3.21 -7.15
N GLU A 76 6.47 1.97 -7.19
CA GLU A 76 7.11 1.32 -6.04
C GLU A 76 8.38 2.05 -5.62
N ALA A 77 9.19 2.49 -6.58
CA ALA A 77 10.41 3.22 -6.32
C ALA A 77 10.15 4.60 -5.69
N LEU A 78 9.17 5.36 -6.19
CA LEU A 78 8.79 6.65 -5.60
C LEU A 78 8.29 6.46 -4.17
N TYR A 79 7.47 5.42 -3.92
CA TYR A 79 6.97 5.12 -2.59
C TYR A 79 8.08 4.77 -1.60
N LEU A 80 9.02 3.91 -2.01
CA LEU A 80 10.15 3.53 -1.16
C LEU A 80 11.13 4.69 -0.93
N LEU A 81 11.29 5.57 -1.92
CA LEU A 81 12.06 6.81 -1.79
C LEU A 81 11.40 7.76 -0.78
N GLU A 82 10.07 7.91 -0.82
CA GLU A 82 9.31 8.72 0.16
C GLU A 82 9.41 8.16 1.58
N LYS A 83 9.46 6.82 1.72
CA LYS A 83 9.66 6.15 3.01
C LYS A 83 11.11 6.09 3.48
N GLU A 84 12.04 6.75 2.76
CA GLU A 84 13.47 6.75 3.06
C GLU A 84 14.11 5.34 3.07
N ARG A 85 13.50 4.38 2.38
CA ARG A 85 13.96 2.98 2.29
C ARG A 85 14.77 2.69 1.03
N LEU A 86 14.85 3.65 0.11
CA LEU A 86 15.49 3.49 -1.19
C LEU A 86 16.25 4.75 -1.57
N ILE A 87 17.50 4.59 -2.00
CA ILE A 87 18.30 5.64 -2.61
C ILE A 87 18.34 5.37 -4.11
N ILE A 88 17.99 6.36 -4.92
CA ILE A 88 17.97 6.22 -6.38
C ILE A 88 19.08 7.06 -7.01
N LEU A 89 19.94 6.42 -7.78
CA LEU A 89 21.02 7.03 -8.55
C LEU A 89 20.64 7.07 -10.03
N SER A 90 20.88 8.21 -10.68
CA SER A 90 20.81 8.31 -12.15
C SER A 90 22.09 7.76 -12.78
N GLY A 91 22.07 7.41 -14.08
CA GLY A 91 23.27 6.90 -14.80
C GLY A 91 24.53 7.77 -14.79
N LYS A 92 24.48 9.01 -14.29
CA LYS A 92 25.65 9.87 -14.02
C LYS A 92 26.07 9.87 -12.53
N ASN A 93 25.71 8.82 -11.80
CA ASN A 93 25.88 8.67 -10.35
C ASN A 93 25.29 9.83 -9.50
N ARG A 94 24.31 10.56 -10.06
CA ARG A 94 23.64 11.67 -9.38
C ARG A 94 22.46 11.15 -8.57
N LEU A 95 22.40 11.48 -7.29
CA LEU A 95 21.25 11.22 -6.42
C LEU A 95 19.99 11.90 -6.95
N LEU A 96 18.91 11.13 -7.01
CA LEU A 96 17.58 11.62 -7.34
C LEU A 96 16.75 11.73 -6.06
N ASN A 97 16.41 12.97 -5.71
CA ASN A 97 15.44 13.23 -4.65
C ASN A 97 14.00 13.00 -5.15
N PHE A 98 13.03 13.03 -4.24
CA PHE A 98 11.62 12.78 -4.53
C PHE A 98 11.10 13.61 -5.71
N GLU A 99 11.33 14.92 -5.71
CA GLU A 99 10.82 15.81 -6.77
C GLU A 99 11.45 15.54 -8.14
N THR A 100 12.77 15.33 -8.19
CA THR A 100 13.47 15.06 -9.45
C THR A 100 13.09 13.70 -10.01
N PHE A 101 12.89 12.69 -9.16
CA PHE A 101 12.41 11.39 -9.57
C PHE A 101 10.95 11.46 -10.04
N LEU A 102 10.07 12.14 -9.30
CA LEU A 102 8.67 12.34 -9.67
C LEU A 102 8.53 13.04 -11.02
N LYS A 103 9.32 14.10 -11.27
CA LYS A 103 9.34 14.80 -12.57
C LYS A 103 9.74 13.87 -13.71
N LYS A 104 10.69 12.95 -13.49
CA LYS A 104 11.06 11.94 -14.50
C LYS A 104 9.96 10.91 -14.70
N ALA A 105 9.36 10.42 -13.62
CA ALA A 105 8.29 9.43 -13.70
C ALA A 105 7.03 9.97 -14.39
N LYS A 106 6.62 11.22 -14.10
CA LYS A 106 5.51 11.91 -14.78
C LYS A 106 5.72 12.07 -16.30
N LYS A 107 6.97 12.14 -16.76
CA LYS A 107 7.28 12.20 -18.20
C LYS A 107 7.19 10.85 -18.89
N LEU A 108 7.39 9.76 -18.15
CA LEU A 108 7.40 8.41 -18.69
C LEU A 108 6.02 7.77 -18.67
N GLU A 109 5.25 7.98 -17.60
CA GLU A 109 3.92 7.40 -17.46
C GLU A 109 2.83 8.49 -17.38
N PRO A 110 1.79 8.42 -18.23
CA PRO A 110 0.63 9.30 -18.11
C PRO A 110 -0.13 9.00 -16.81
N ASN A 111 -0.80 10.01 -16.26
CA ASN A 111 -1.58 9.91 -15.01
C ASN A 111 -0.79 9.34 -13.81
N PHE A 112 0.54 9.42 -13.85
CA PHE A 112 1.41 8.83 -12.85
C PHE A 112 1.09 9.30 -11.43
N TRP A 113 0.78 10.59 -11.25
CA TRP A 113 0.47 11.14 -9.93
C TRP A 113 -0.80 10.55 -9.32
N ILE A 114 -1.89 10.51 -10.09
CA ILE A 114 -3.17 9.94 -9.65
C ILE A 114 -2.99 8.46 -9.28
N ARG A 115 -2.26 7.71 -10.13
CA ARG A 115 -1.90 6.32 -9.88
C ARG A 115 -1.03 6.17 -8.62
N TYR A 116 -0.13 7.11 -8.38
CA TYR A 116 0.72 7.14 -7.20
C TYR A 116 -0.05 7.42 -5.91
N CYS A 117 -0.99 8.37 -5.89
CA CYS A 117 -1.81 8.66 -4.71
C CYS A 117 -2.58 7.41 -4.27
N VAL A 118 -3.26 6.74 -5.21
CA VAL A 118 -3.99 5.49 -4.93
C VAL A 118 -3.04 4.37 -4.50
N PHE A 119 -1.86 4.26 -5.14
CA PHE A 119 -0.86 3.26 -4.76
C PHE A 119 -0.36 3.48 -3.33
N LYS A 120 -0.01 4.73 -2.98
CA LYS A 120 0.49 5.15 -1.67
C LYS A 120 -0.56 4.90 -0.59
N ASP A 121 -1.80 5.33 -0.80
CA ASP A 121 -2.89 5.13 0.17
C ASP A 121 -3.13 3.64 0.42
N MET A 122 -3.26 2.82 -0.63
CA MET A 122 -3.45 1.37 -0.49
C MET A 122 -2.29 0.70 0.25
N ARG A 123 -1.04 1.07 -0.05
CA ARG A 123 0.14 0.56 0.68
C ARG A 123 0.15 0.99 2.14
N ASN A 124 -0.15 2.25 2.43
CA ASN A 124 -0.22 2.77 3.80
C ASN A 124 -1.33 2.08 4.62
N ARG A 125 -2.44 1.68 3.98
CA ARG A 125 -3.52 0.90 4.61
C ARG A 125 -3.18 -0.59 4.77
N GLY A 126 -1.97 -1.03 4.40
CA GLY A 126 -1.48 -2.40 4.55
C GLY A 126 -1.94 -3.38 3.46
N TYR A 127 -2.51 -2.89 2.35
CA TYR A 127 -2.87 -3.74 1.22
C TYR A 127 -1.66 -3.99 0.31
N ILE A 128 -1.62 -5.18 -0.30
CA ILE A 128 -0.65 -5.46 -1.36
C ILE A 128 -1.26 -5.05 -2.69
N ILE A 129 -0.74 -3.96 -3.26
CA ILE A 129 -1.12 -3.46 -4.57
C ILE A 129 -0.04 -3.80 -5.60
N LYS A 130 -0.47 -4.35 -6.75
CA LYS A 130 0.37 -4.72 -7.89
C LYS A 130 -0.25 -4.25 -9.20
N THR A 131 0.58 -4.07 -10.23
CA THR A 131 0.08 -3.78 -11.57
C THR A 131 -0.86 -4.89 -12.07
N ALA A 132 -1.92 -4.48 -12.76
CA ALA A 132 -2.88 -5.34 -13.43
C ALA A 132 -2.84 -5.18 -14.96
N LEU A 133 -1.72 -4.72 -15.52
CA LEU A 133 -1.60 -4.47 -16.97
C LEU A 133 -2.00 -5.67 -17.83
N LYS A 134 -1.72 -6.90 -17.37
CA LYS A 134 -2.13 -8.16 -18.01
C LYS A 134 -3.66 -8.29 -18.22
N PHE A 135 -4.45 -7.58 -17.43
CA PHE A 135 -5.90 -7.61 -17.46
C PHE A 135 -6.51 -6.36 -18.12
N GLY A 136 -5.70 -5.40 -18.57
CA GLY A 136 -6.19 -4.11 -19.04
C GLY A 136 -6.69 -3.20 -17.91
N ALA A 137 -6.10 -3.34 -16.72
CA ALA A 137 -6.39 -2.49 -15.57
C ALA A 137 -5.10 -1.92 -14.96
N ASP A 138 -5.22 -0.84 -14.21
CA ASP A 138 -4.07 -0.22 -13.54
C ASP A 138 -3.53 -1.12 -12.44
N PHE A 139 -4.40 -1.51 -11.51
CA PHE A 139 -3.99 -2.22 -10.32
C PHE A 139 -4.90 -3.40 -9.97
N ARG A 140 -4.29 -4.38 -9.32
CA ARG A 140 -4.95 -5.44 -8.58
C ARG A 140 -4.51 -5.36 -7.13
N VAL A 141 -5.47 -5.48 -6.23
CA VAL A 141 -5.25 -5.36 -4.79
C VAL A 141 -5.63 -6.66 -4.11
N TYR A 142 -4.71 -7.17 -3.31
CA TYR A 142 -4.90 -8.33 -2.44
C TYR A 142 -5.29 -7.85 -1.05
N ASP A 143 -6.07 -8.67 -0.34
CA ASP A 143 -6.48 -8.34 1.03
C ASP A 143 -5.26 -8.31 1.98
N ARG A 144 -5.45 -7.73 3.16
CA ARG A 144 -4.39 -7.62 4.17
C ARG A 144 -3.92 -9.01 4.58
N GLY A 145 -2.60 -9.21 4.59
CA GLY A 145 -1.98 -10.49 4.94
C GLY A 145 -1.99 -11.54 3.84
N VAL A 146 -2.75 -11.35 2.75
CA VAL A 146 -2.79 -12.26 1.61
C VAL A 146 -1.66 -11.93 0.66
N LYS A 147 -0.75 -12.87 0.41
CA LYS A 147 0.34 -12.66 -0.55
C LYS A 147 -0.10 -13.07 -1.97
N PRO A 148 0.44 -12.41 -3.01
CA PRO A 148 0.24 -12.86 -4.39
C PRO A 148 0.73 -14.30 -4.54
N GLY A 149 -0.17 -15.21 -4.93
CA GLY A 149 0.08 -16.65 -5.06
C GLY A 149 -0.59 -17.51 -3.98
N GLU A 150 -0.97 -16.92 -2.85
CA GLU A 150 -1.74 -17.62 -1.80
C GLU A 150 -3.24 -17.56 -2.11
N ASP A 151 -3.74 -16.40 -2.49
CA ASP A 151 -5.14 -16.20 -2.90
C ASP A 151 -5.24 -15.20 -4.07
N HIS A 152 -6.42 -15.14 -4.66
CA HIS A 152 -6.75 -14.21 -5.72
C HIS A 152 -6.83 -12.77 -5.21
N ALA A 153 -6.58 -11.81 -6.10
CA ALA A 153 -6.84 -10.40 -5.79
C ALA A 153 -8.32 -10.22 -5.38
N LYS A 154 -8.60 -9.22 -4.55
CA LYS A 154 -9.97 -8.87 -4.14
C LYS A 154 -10.59 -7.86 -5.10
N TRP A 155 -9.81 -6.84 -5.43
CA TRP A 155 -10.23 -5.73 -6.27
C TRP A 155 -9.35 -5.56 -7.50
N ILE A 156 -9.99 -5.11 -8.58
CA ILE A 156 -9.34 -4.38 -9.66
C ILE A 156 -9.59 -2.90 -9.42
N VAL A 157 -8.51 -2.13 -9.33
CA VAL A 157 -8.58 -0.70 -8.99
C VAL A 157 -8.24 0.14 -10.21
N TYR A 158 -9.11 1.10 -10.50
CA TYR A 158 -8.86 2.16 -11.49
C TYR A 158 -8.76 3.51 -10.77
N PRO A 159 -7.56 4.12 -10.73
CA PRO A 159 -7.38 5.49 -10.28
C PRO A 159 -8.02 6.47 -11.27
N VAL A 160 -8.80 7.41 -10.78
CA VAL A 160 -9.43 8.47 -11.58
C VAL A 160 -9.28 9.80 -10.85
N HIS A 161 -9.18 10.89 -11.60
CA HIS A 161 -9.18 12.23 -11.03
C HIS A 161 -10.62 12.69 -10.82
N GLU A 162 -10.92 13.41 -9.74
CA GLU A 162 -12.28 13.89 -9.46
C GLU A 162 -12.82 14.77 -10.60
N ALA A 163 -12.01 15.66 -11.15
CA ALA A 163 -12.40 16.51 -12.27
C ALA A 163 -12.40 15.79 -13.65
N SER A 164 -12.04 14.50 -13.70
CA SER A 164 -12.04 13.77 -14.98
C SER A 164 -13.44 13.32 -15.37
N THR A 165 -13.77 13.46 -16.65
CA THR A 165 -15.03 12.94 -17.19
C THR A 165 -14.88 11.45 -17.48
N LEU A 166 -15.91 10.68 -17.12
CA LEU A 166 -15.99 9.25 -17.41
C LEU A 166 -17.26 8.97 -18.19
N THR A 167 -17.13 8.44 -19.40
CA THR A 167 -18.28 8.03 -20.20
C THR A 167 -18.87 6.72 -19.70
N TRP A 168 -20.16 6.48 -19.97
CA TRP A 168 -20.81 5.20 -19.66
C TRP A 168 -20.15 4.01 -20.34
N TYR A 169 -19.58 4.21 -21.54
CA TYR A 169 -18.85 3.18 -22.27
C TYR A 169 -17.55 2.79 -21.55
N GLU A 170 -16.76 3.77 -21.11
CA GLU A 170 -15.54 3.51 -20.34
C GLU A 170 -15.84 2.86 -19.00
N PHE A 171 -16.90 3.31 -18.31
CA PHE A 171 -17.35 2.68 -17.08
C PHE A 171 -17.74 1.21 -17.31
N SER A 172 -18.56 0.94 -18.33
CA SER A 172 -18.97 -0.42 -18.69
C SER A 172 -17.77 -1.30 -19.06
N ALA A 173 -16.80 -0.76 -19.79
CA ALA A 173 -15.56 -1.47 -20.14
C ALA A 173 -14.73 -1.86 -18.89
N LYS A 174 -14.53 -0.91 -17.96
CA LYS A 174 -13.85 -1.17 -16.68
C LYS A 174 -14.57 -2.26 -15.87
N ASN A 175 -15.90 -2.19 -15.83
CA ASN A 175 -16.72 -3.19 -15.13
C ASN A 175 -16.61 -4.58 -15.78
N ARG A 176 -16.59 -4.65 -17.12
CA ARG A 176 -16.40 -5.90 -17.86
C ARG A 176 -15.05 -6.56 -17.55
N VAL A 177 -13.98 -5.78 -17.43
CA VAL A 177 -12.64 -6.27 -17.05
C VAL A 177 -12.61 -6.84 -15.63
N ALA A 178 -13.20 -6.13 -14.67
CA ALA A 178 -13.31 -6.63 -13.31
C ALA A 178 -14.14 -7.93 -13.25
N HIS A 179 -15.26 -7.96 -13.96
CA HIS A 179 -16.15 -9.12 -14.01
C HIS A 179 -15.47 -10.35 -14.66
N SER A 180 -14.75 -10.18 -15.77
CA SER A 180 -14.06 -11.29 -16.46
C SER A 180 -12.98 -11.94 -15.61
N THR A 181 -12.34 -11.17 -14.72
CA THR A 181 -11.32 -11.66 -13.78
C THR A 181 -11.91 -12.22 -12.48
N ARG A 182 -13.25 -12.22 -12.35
CA ARG A 182 -13.98 -12.55 -11.11
C ARG A 182 -13.49 -11.72 -9.93
N LYS A 183 -13.35 -10.42 -10.15
CA LYS A 183 -12.90 -9.43 -9.17
C LYS A 183 -13.92 -8.32 -9.06
N LYS A 184 -13.93 -7.64 -7.91
CA LYS A 184 -14.77 -6.47 -7.74
C LYS A 184 -14.09 -5.25 -8.34
N LEU A 185 -14.86 -4.41 -9.03
CA LEU A 185 -14.37 -3.13 -9.50
C LEU A 185 -14.31 -2.14 -8.33
N LEU A 186 -13.17 -1.48 -8.17
CA LEU A 186 -12.97 -0.40 -7.22
C LEU A 186 -12.48 0.84 -7.97
N LEU A 187 -13.22 1.94 -7.89
CA LEU A 187 -12.75 3.24 -8.39
C LEU A 187 -12.06 3.97 -7.26
N GLY A 188 -10.80 4.35 -7.46
CA GLY A 188 -10.06 5.23 -6.55
C GLY A 188 -10.09 6.65 -7.09
N ILE A 189 -10.97 7.49 -6.55
CA ILE A 189 -11.11 8.89 -6.95
C ILE A 189 -10.12 9.71 -6.12
N VAL A 190 -9.26 10.44 -6.83
CA VAL A 190 -8.27 11.35 -6.25
C VAL A 190 -8.72 12.78 -6.49
N ASP A 191 -8.82 13.56 -5.42
CA ASP A 191 -9.14 14.99 -5.47
C ASP A 191 -7.88 15.85 -5.72
N GLU A 192 -8.08 17.18 -5.76
CA GLU A 192 -6.99 18.16 -5.95
C GLU A 192 -6.01 18.19 -4.77
N GLU A 193 -6.45 17.80 -3.57
CA GLU A 193 -5.62 17.71 -2.36
C GLU A 193 -4.85 16.37 -2.28
N SER A 194 -5.03 15.50 -3.28
CA SER A 194 -4.44 14.15 -3.37
C SER A 194 -5.00 13.14 -2.37
N ASP A 195 -6.17 13.42 -1.79
CA ASP A 195 -6.91 12.50 -0.95
C ASP A 195 -7.67 11.48 -1.81
N CYS A 196 -7.79 10.25 -1.29
CA CYS A 196 -8.29 9.10 -2.05
C CYS A 196 -9.62 8.60 -1.47
N THR A 197 -10.69 8.70 -2.26
CA THR A 197 -12.00 8.11 -1.96
C THR A 197 -12.26 6.89 -2.82
N TYR A 198 -12.81 5.82 -2.24
CA TYR A 198 -12.99 4.54 -2.91
C TYR A 198 -14.46 4.13 -3.05
N TYR A 199 -14.87 3.80 -4.27
CA TYR A 199 -16.21 3.28 -4.58
C TYR A 199 -16.13 1.85 -5.11
N GLU A 200 -16.71 0.91 -4.37
CA GLU A 200 -16.87 -0.48 -4.83
C GLU A 200 -18.13 -0.61 -5.67
N ILE A 201 -17.99 -1.07 -6.90
CA ILE A 201 -19.12 -1.30 -7.80
C ILE A 201 -19.52 -2.77 -7.71
N ARG A 202 -20.81 -2.98 -7.43
CA ARG A 202 -21.44 -4.30 -7.44
C ARG A 202 -22.55 -4.33 -8.45
N TRP A 203 -22.58 -5.41 -9.22
CA TRP A 203 -23.72 -5.68 -10.08
C TRP A 203 -24.88 -6.21 -9.24
N THR A 204 -26.07 -5.65 -9.46
CA THR A 204 -27.30 -6.07 -8.79
C THR A 204 -28.31 -6.52 -9.85
N ARG A 205 -29.07 -7.58 -9.56
CA ARG A 205 -30.29 -7.89 -10.29
C ARG A 205 -31.44 -7.27 -9.48
N PRO A 206 -32.12 -6.23 -9.99
CA PRO A 206 -33.27 -5.66 -9.32
C PRO A 206 -34.45 -6.64 -9.26
#